data_AF-A0AA39K1M2-F1
#
_entry.id   AF-A0AA39K1M2-F1
#
_cell.length_a   1.000
_cell.length_b   1.000
_cell.length_c   1.000
_cell.angle_alpha   90.00
_cell.angle_beta   90.00
_cell.angle_gamma   90.00
#
_symmetry.space_group_name_H-M   'P 1'
#
loop_
_entity.id
_entity.type
_entity.pdbx_description
1 polymer ?
#
loop_
_entity_poly.entity_id
_entity_poly.type
_entity_poly.pdbx_seq_one_letter_code
_entity_poly.pdbx_strand_id
1 'polypeptide(L)'
;IDPSHHTIAIGAALVGVLGLSSDYTVIRAIGRRAHSYHCMAYHALQCGVVASIVMLVTQTPFVMPTQWLWLTIIVLCAFPAQMFAVMGLQRETAGRGTTAIYTKLIFVTILEHIFFDFHPTSWTVTGMVIIVVSALYIAVSKPERRITLIIETGSNEEEAEEAV
;
A
#
# COMPACT_ATOMS: atom_id res chain seq x y z
N ILE A 1 27.66 -17.51 -7.72
CA ILE A 1 26.19 -17.43 -7.51
C ILE A 1 25.58 -17.74 -8.86
N ASP A 2 24.73 -18.76 -8.94
CA ASP A 2 24.24 -19.31 -10.22
C ASP A 2 23.25 -18.33 -10.90
N PRO A 3 23.40 -18.04 -12.22
CA PRO A 3 22.53 -17.09 -12.93
C PRO A 3 21.03 -17.41 -12.87
N SER A 4 20.67 -18.70 -12.73
CA SER A 4 19.30 -19.19 -12.65
C SER A 4 18.56 -18.74 -11.37
N HIS A 5 19.26 -18.60 -10.24
CA HIS A 5 18.65 -18.16 -9.00
C HIS A 5 18.26 -16.67 -9.03
N HIS A 6 19.01 -15.86 -9.78
CA HIS A 6 18.72 -14.43 -9.93
C HIS A 6 17.41 -14.20 -10.69
N THR A 7 17.18 -14.93 -11.80
CA THR A 7 15.97 -14.76 -12.59
C THR A 7 14.73 -15.22 -11.85
N ILE A 8 14.82 -16.33 -11.09
CA ILE A 8 13.73 -16.80 -10.22
C ILE A 8 13.43 -15.78 -9.11
N ALA A 9 14.45 -15.20 -8.47
CA ALA A 9 14.27 -14.17 -7.45
C ALA A 9 13.59 -12.90 -8.00
N ILE A 10 14.01 -12.46 -9.19
CA ILE A 10 13.38 -11.32 -9.88
C ILE A 10 11.92 -11.65 -10.23
N GLY A 11 11.65 -12.85 -10.74
CA GLY A 11 10.30 -13.32 -11.03
C GLY A 11 9.40 -13.31 -9.80
N ALA A 12 9.89 -13.83 -8.66
CA ALA A 12 9.17 -13.81 -7.39
C ALA A 12 8.90 -12.37 -6.89
N ALA A 13 9.87 -11.46 -7.04
CA ALA A 13 9.70 -10.06 -6.67
C ALA A 13 8.60 -9.37 -7.51
N LEU A 14 8.54 -9.63 -8.83
CA LEU A 14 7.52 -9.07 -9.71
C LEU A 14 6.12 -9.57 -9.33
N VAL A 15 5.97 -10.85 -9.01
CA VAL A 15 4.69 -11.41 -8.50
C VAL A 15 4.27 -10.72 -7.21
N GLY A 16 5.22 -10.46 -6.29
CA GLY A 16 4.95 -9.71 -5.06
C GLY A 16 4.44 -8.29 -5.31
N VAL A 17 5.05 -7.56 -6.25
CA VAL A 17 4.62 -6.19 -6.62
C VAL A 17 3.23 -6.18 -7.25
N LEU A 18 2.90 -7.17 -8.09
CA LEU A 18 1.56 -7.32 -8.65
C LEU A 18 0.51 -7.57 -7.57
N GLY A 19 0.83 -8.42 -6.58
CA GLY A 19 -0.03 -8.67 -5.43
C GLY A 19 -0.30 -7.40 -4.61
N LEU A 20 0.76 -6.66 -4.27
CA LEU A 20 0.65 -5.42 -3.49
C LEU A 20 -0.17 -4.34 -4.23
N SER A 21 0.08 -4.18 -5.53
CA SER A 21 -0.66 -3.21 -6.35
C SER A 21 -2.14 -3.57 -6.48
N SER A 22 -2.43 -4.88 -6.59
CA SER A 22 -3.79 -5.39 -6.65
C SER A 22 -4.55 -5.14 -5.34
N ASP A 23 -3.91 -5.40 -4.19
CA ASP A 23 -4.52 -5.16 -2.87
C ASP A 23 -4.92 -3.69 -2.68
N TYR A 24 -4.02 -2.75 -2.98
CA TYR A 24 -4.31 -1.32 -2.90
C TYR A 24 -5.44 -0.90 -3.83
N THR A 25 -5.51 -1.49 -5.02
CA THR A 25 -6.58 -1.23 -6.00
C THR A 25 -7.92 -1.76 -5.50
N VAL A 26 -7.96 -2.98 -4.94
CA VAL A 26 -9.18 -3.59 -4.39
C VAL A 26 -9.70 -2.81 -3.18
N ILE A 27 -8.83 -2.45 -2.24
CA ILE A 27 -9.21 -1.65 -1.06
C ILE A 27 -9.88 -0.34 -1.49
N ARG A 28 -9.34 0.30 -2.51
CA ARG A 28 -9.88 1.55 -3.05
C ARG A 28 -11.15 1.35 -3.87
N ALA A 29 -11.27 0.24 -4.61
CA ALA A 29 -12.48 -0.11 -5.36
C ALA A 29 -13.67 -0.34 -4.44
N ILE A 30 -13.45 -0.95 -3.26
CA ILE A 30 -14.47 -1.08 -2.21
C ILE A 30 -14.86 0.29 -1.66
N GLY A 31 -13.86 1.17 -1.46
CA GLY A 31 -14.07 2.57 -1.10
C GLY A 31 -14.92 2.74 0.16
N ARG A 32 -15.96 3.59 0.09
CA ARG A 32 -16.88 3.88 1.20
C ARG A 32 -18.04 2.88 1.35
N ARG A 33 -18.15 1.87 0.48
CA ARG A 33 -19.32 0.97 0.46
C ARG A 33 -19.33 -0.03 1.61
N ALA A 34 -18.17 -0.34 2.19
CA ALA A 34 -18.03 -1.26 3.31
C ALA A 34 -17.27 -0.61 4.47
N HIS A 35 -17.61 -0.99 5.70
CA HIS A 35 -16.89 -0.55 6.89
C HIS A 35 -15.44 -1.08 6.84
N SER A 36 -14.44 -0.21 7.02
CA SER A 36 -13.02 -0.56 6.83
C SER A 36 -12.55 -1.76 7.66
N TYR A 37 -13.20 -1.98 8.81
CA TYR A 37 -12.96 -3.16 9.65
C TYR A 37 -13.18 -4.49 8.92
N HIS A 38 -14.19 -4.58 8.05
CA HIS A 38 -14.53 -5.82 7.33
C HIS A 38 -13.49 -6.14 6.25
N CYS A 39 -13.01 -5.12 5.53
CA CYS A 39 -11.90 -5.25 4.58
C CYS A 39 -10.64 -5.78 5.26
N MET A 40 -10.32 -5.26 6.45
CA MET A 40 -9.13 -5.67 7.18
C MET A 40 -9.24 -7.09 7.72
N ALA A 41 -10.43 -7.51 8.18
CA ALA A 41 -10.69 -8.87 8.62
C ALA A 41 -10.50 -9.89 7.48
N TYR A 42 -11.04 -9.61 6.29
CA TYR A 42 -10.84 -10.48 5.13
C TYR A 42 -9.37 -10.53 4.66
N HIS A 43 -8.68 -9.39 4.67
CA HIS A 43 -7.26 -9.36 4.36
C HIS A 43 -6.45 -10.22 5.34
N ALA A 44 -6.72 -10.12 6.65
CA ALA A 44 -6.07 -10.95 7.66
C ALA A 44 -6.35 -12.46 7.46
N LEU A 45 -7.60 -12.83 7.14
CA LEU A 45 -7.95 -14.21 6.83
C LEU A 45 -7.20 -14.72 5.60
N GLN A 46 -7.14 -13.92 4.53
CA GLN A 46 -6.45 -14.30 3.30
C GLN A 46 -4.94 -14.46 3.53
N CYS A 47 -4.30 -13.53 4.25
CA CYS A 47 -2.90 -13.68 4.65
C CYS A 47 -2.68 -14.95 5.49
N GLY A 48 -3.57 -15.26 6.43
CA GLY A 48 -3.49 -16.46 7.25
C GLY A 48 -3.59 -17.76 6.45
N VAL A 49 -4.54 -17.83 5.51
CA VAL A 49 -4.70 -18.99 4.61
C VAL A 49 -3.48 -19.15 3.71
N VAL A 50 -3.05 -18.08 3.03
CA VAL A 50 -1.90 -18.11 2.13
C VAL A 50 -0.62 -18.45 2.89
N ALA A 51 -0.38 -17.86 4.06
CA ALA A 51 0.78 -18.17 4.89
C ALA A 51 0.78 -19.64 5.32
N SER A 52 -0.38 -20.18 5.73
CA SER A 52 -0.52 -21.59 6.11
C SER A 52 -0.20 -22.53 4.95
N ILE A 53 -0.71 -22.25 3.74
CA ILE A 53 -0.43 -23.04 2.53
C ILE A 53 1.06 -22.99 2.19
N VAL A 54 1.67 -21.79 2.19
CA VAL A 54 3.09 -21.63 1.88
C VAL A 54 3.94 -22.39 2.90
N MET A 55 3.66 -22.27 4.20
CA MET A 55 4.37 -23.01 5.24
C MET A 55 4.29 -24.53 5.06
N LEU A 56 3.14 -25.06 4.62
CA LEU A 56 2.98 -26.49 4.32
C LEU A 56 3.82 -26.92 3.12
N VAL A 57 3.93 -26.08 2.09
CA VAL A 57 4.75 -26.37 0.91
C VAL A 57 6.25 -26.29 1.22
N THR A 58 6.67 -25.28 1.97
CA THR A 58 8.09 -25.05 2.28
C THR A 58 8.59 -25.82 3.52
N GLN A 59 7.71 -26.53 4.23
CA GLN A 59 8.03 -27.32 5.43
C GLN A 59 8.82 -26.51 6.49
N THR A 60 8.50 -25.23 6.61
CA THR A 60 9.21 -24.31 7.52
C THR A 60 8.80 -24.59 8.97
N PRO A 61 9.75 -24.73 9.91
CA PRO A 61 9.44 -24.99 11.30
C PRO A 61 8.71 -23.79 11.93
N PHE A 62 7.64 -24.05 12.67
CA PHE A 62 6.92 -23.01 13.41
C PHE A 62 7.74 -22.63 14.65
N VAL A 63 8.38 -21.45 14.60
CA VAL A 63 9.12 -20.90 15.73
C VAL A 63 8.21 -19.91 16.45
N MET A 64 7.78 -20.27 17.67
CA MET A 64 6.99 -19.37 18.49
C MET A 64 7.93 -18.37 19.20
N PRO A 65 7.76 -17.05 19.00
CA PRO A 65 8.52 -16.04 19.73
C PRO A 65 8.27 -16.13 21.24
N THR A 66 9.35 -16.16 22.03
CA THR A 66 9.31 -16.30 23.49
C THR A 66 9.02 -14.98 24.22
N GLN A 67 9.22 -13.85 23.55
CA GLN A 67 9.07 -12.51 24.12
C GLN A 67 7.70 -11.91 23.79
N TRP A 68 6.69 -12.33 24.54
CA TRP A 68 5.30 -11.89 24.36
C TRP A 68 5.10 -10.38 24.46
N LEU A 69 5.89 -9.68 25.28
CA LEU A 69 5.81 -8.23 25.45
C LEU A 69 6.07 -7.47 24.14
N TRP A 70 7.10 -7.87 23.37
CA TRP A 70 7.40 -7.19 22.10
C TRP A 70 6.32 -7.44 21.06
N LEU A 71 5.73 -8.64 21.05
CA LEU A 71 4.63 -8.97 20.15
C LEU A 71 3.39 -8.14 20.45
N THR A 72 3.01 -7.99 21.73
CA THR A 72 1.83 -7.21 22.09
C THR A 72 2.01 -5.73 21.74
N ILE A 73 3.20 -5.16 21.95
CA ILE A 73 3.52 -3.79 21.57
C ILE A 73 3.41 -3.60 20.05
N ILE A 74 3.99 -4.51 19.26
CA ILE A 74 3.93 -4.44 17.81
C ILE A 74 2.49 -4.54 17.32
N VAL A 75 1.71 -5.51 17.82
CA VAL A 75 0.31 -5.68 17.40
C VAL A 75 -0.54 -4.47 17.80
N LEU A 76 -0.38 -3.96 19.02
CA LEU A 76 -1.14 -2.80 19.52
C LEU A 76 -0.84 -1.53 18.72
N CYS A 77 0.38 -1.36 18.21
CA CYS A 77 0.76 -0.22 17.38
C CYS A 77 0.41 -0.42 15.90
N ALA A 78 0.70 -1.60 15.35
CA ALA A 78 0.51 -1.92 13.94
C ALA A 78 -0.96 -2.01 13.55
N PHE A 79 -1.81 -2.57 14.41
CA PHE A 79 -3.24 -2.70 14.13
C PHE A 79 -3.93 -1.34 13.84
N PRO A 80 -3.87 -0.34 14.74
CA PRO A 80 -4.47 0.97 14.46
C PRO A 80 -3.78 1.69 13.29
N ALA A 81 -2.45 1.57 13.15
CA ALA A 81 -1.73 2.15 12.01
C ALA A 81 -2.22 1.56 10.67
N GLN A 82 -2.45 0.25 10.64
CA GLN A 82 -2.99 -0.46 9.48
C GLN A 82 -4.45 -0.05 9.20
N MET A 83 -5.28 0.09 10.23
CA MET A 83 -6.66 0.59 10.09
C MET A 83 -6.69 1.99 9.46
N PHE A 84 -5.88 2.91 9.99
CA PHE A 84 -5.80 4.27 9.45
C PHE A 84 -5.25 4.30 8.03
N ALA A 85 -4.30 3.43 7.69
CA ALA A 85 -3.78 3.31 6.34
C ALA A 85 -4.89 2.89 5.35
N VAL A 86 -5.69 1.89 5.70
CA VAL A 86 -6.81 1.43 4.86
C VAL A 86 -7.89 2.50 4.75
N MET A 87 -8.26 3.14 5.86
CA MET A 87 -9.23 4.26 5.85
C MET A 87 -8.75 5.43 4.99
N GLY A 88 -7.45 5.77 5.06
CA GLY A 88 -6.84 6.81 4.25
C GLY A 88 -6.89 6.47 2.76
N LEU A 89 -6.53 5.24 2.39
CA LEU A 89 -6.52 4.78 1.01
C LEU A 89 -7.94 4.68 0.41
N GLN A 90 -8.94 4.35 1.22
CA GLN A 90 -10.35 4.34 0.82
C GLN A 90 -10.93 5.74 0.58
N ARG A 91 -10.36 6.78 1.20
CA ARG A 91 -10.89 8.15 1.17
C ARG A 91 -10.24 9.03 0.10
N GLU A 92 -9.00 8.74 -0.27
CA GLU A 92 -8.21 9.57 -1.20
C GLU A 92 -8.23 9.08 -2.66
N THR A 93 -7.93 10.00 -3.57
CA THR A 93 -7.79 9.71 -5.01
C THR A 93 -6.53 8.89 -5.29
N ALA A 94 -6.46 8.21 -6.46
CA ALA A 94 -5.42 7.23 -6.78
C ALA A 94 -4.02 7.82 -6.63
N GLY A 95 -3.83 8.99 -7.24
CA GLY A 95 -2.56 9.71 -7.21
C GLY A 95 -2.19 10.22 -5.82
N ARG A 96 -3.16 10.70 -5.03
CA ARG A 96 -2.88 11.20 -3.67
C ARG A 96 -2.60 10.06 -2.69
N GLY A 97 -3.34 8.95 -2.80
CA GLY A 97 -3.14 7.76 -1.98
C GLY A 97 -1.74 7.14 -2.15
N THR A 98 -1.27 7.00 -3.40
CA THR A 98 0.06 6.44 -3.68
C THR A 98 1.19 7.35 -3.19
N THR A 99 1.06 8.68 -3.34
CA THR A 99 2.05 9.61 -2.77
C THR A 99 2.19 9.48 -1.26
N ALA A 100 1.07 9.30 -0.53
CA ALA A 100 1.11 9.11 0.91
C ALA A 100 1.84 7.82 1.31
N ILE A 101 1.75 6.75 0.50
CA ILE A 101 2.51 5.51 0.72
C ILE A 101 4.01 5.76 0.55
N TYR A 102 4.43 6.49 -0.50
CA TYR A 102 5.84 6.82 -0.70
C TYR A 102 6.41 7.72 0.41
N THR A 103 5.63 8.66 0.93
CA THR A 103 6.06 9.52 2.05
C THR A 103 6.36 8.71 3.33
N LYS A 104 5.68 7.59 3.56
CA LYS A 104 5.98 6.71 4.72
C LYS A 104 7.44 6.26 4.73
N LEU A 105 8.06 6.07 3.56
CA LEU A 105 9.46 5.66 3.45
C LEU A 105 10.41 6.68 4.08
N ILE A 106 10.13 7.98 3.91
CA ILE A 106 10.91 9.07 4.52
C ILE A 106 10.82 8.98 6.06
N PHE A 107 9.60 8.79 6.58
CA PHE A 107 9.38 8.69 8.01
C PHE A 107 10.12 7.49 8.62
N VAL A 108 10.06 6.33 7.94
CA VAL A 108 10.78 5.12 8.36
C VAL A 108 12.29 5.38 8.37
N THR A 109 12.87 5.96 7.33
CA THR A 109 14.31 6.23 7.27
C THR A 109 14.77 7.22 8.35
N ILE A 110 13.98 8.25 8.67
CA ILE A 110 14.32 9.19 9.74
C ILE A 110 14.28 8.50 11.11
N LEU A 111 13.24 7.71 11.38
CA LEU A 111 13.14 6.96 12.63
C LEU A 111 14.25 5.93 12.76
N GLU A 112 14.58 5.23 11.67
CA GLU A 112 15.66 4.24 11.64
C GLU A 112 17.01 4.90 11.97
N HIS A 113 17.26 6.09 11.41
CA HIS A 113 18.44 6.87 11.72
C HIS A 113 18.51 7.28 13.21
N ILE A 114 17.39 7.70 13.80
CA ILE A 114 17.33 8.16 15.20
C ILE A 114 17.45 7.02 16.21
N PHE A 115 16.78 5.90 15.97
CA PHE A 115 16.69 4.80 16.94
C PHE A 115 17.76 3.72 16.77
N PHE A 116 18.27 3.52 15.56
CA PHE A 116 19.19 2.43 15.23
C PHE A 116 20.59 2.92 14.79
N ASP A 117 20.87 4.22 14.94
CA ASP A 117 22.14 4.87 14.53
C ASP A 117 22.55 4.57 13.08
N PHE A 118 21.58 4.21 12.23
CA PHE A 118 21.83 3.86 10.84
C PHE A 118 22.05 5.13 10.01
N HIS A 119 23.21 5.29 9.38
CA HIS A 119 23.47 6.45 8.52
C HIS A 119 22.96 6.22 7.09
N PRO A 120 21.99 7.03 6.62
CA PRO A 120 21.48 6.90 5.26
C PRO A 120 22.58 7.19 4.24
N THR A 121 22.68 6.34 3.22
CA THR A 121 23.63 6.53 2.12
C THR A 121 23.25 7.76 1.27
N SER A 122 24.22 8.34 0.56
CA SER A 122 23.97 9.50 -0.31
C SER A 122 22.86 9.24 -1.33
N TRP A 123 22.72 8.00 -1.83
CA TRP A 123 21.64 7.60 -2.74
C TRP A 123 20.27 7.63 -2.09
N THR A 124 20.17 7.21 -0.82
CA THR A 124 18.93 7.28 -0.04
C THR A 124 18.48 8.73 0.13
N VAL A 125 19.43 9.64 0.40
CA VAL A 125 19.14 11.08 0.54
C VAL A 125 18.60 11.67 -0.76
N THR A 126 19.21 11.35 -1.90
CA THR A 126 18.70 11.79 -3.21
C THR A 126 17.29 11.28 -3.47
N GLY A 127 17.01 10.01 -3.17
CA GLY A 127 15.68 9.42 -3.30
C GLY A 127 14.63 10.12 -2.43
N MET A 128 14.97 10.45 -1.18
CA MET A 128 14.08 11.18 -0.27
C MET A 128 13.73 12.56 -0.82
N VAL A 129 14.70 13.30 -1.37
CA VAL A 129 14.45 14.61 -1.99
C VAL A 129 13.46 14.48 -3.16
N ILE A 130 13.62 13.48 -4.02
CA ILE A 130 12.72 13.25 -5.16
C ILE A 130 11.28 12.96 -4.68
N ILE A 131 11.11 12.13 -3.64
CA ILE A 131 9.79 11.83 -3.07
C ILE A 131 9.15 13.08 -2.49
N VAL A 132 9.90 13.90 -1.73
CA VAL A 132 9.40 15.15 -1.14
C VAL A 132 8.94 16.13 -2.22
N VAL A 133 9.76 16.35 -3.26
CA VAL A 133 9.41 17.24 -4.37
C VAL A 133 8.15 16.76 -5.09
N SER A 134 8.03 15.45 -5.32
CA SER A 134 6.87 14.85 -5.97
C SER A 134 5.60 14.97 -5.12
N ALA A 135 5.72 14.73 -3.81
CA ALA A 135 4.61 14.88 -2.87
C ALA A 135 4.15 16.34 -2.77
N LEU A 136 5.09 17.29 -2.74
CA LEU A 136 4.79 18.73 -2.73
C LEU A 136 4.09 19.16 -4.02
N TYR A 137 4.57 18.68 -5.17
CA TYR A 137 3.93 18.92 -6.47
C TYR A 137 2.48 18.43 -6.47
N ILE A 138 2.23 17.20 -6.02
CA ILE A 138 0.89 16.60 -5.98
C ILE A 138 -0.02 17.27 -4.96
N ALA A 139 0.53 17.76 -3.83
CA ALA A 139 -0.22 18.52 -2.84
C ALA A 139 -0.64 19.91 -3.34
N VAL A 140 0.19 20.56 -4.16
CA VAL A 140 -0.09 21.88 -4.74
C VAL A 140 -0.99 21.79 -5.97
N SER A 141 -0.92 20.70 -6.74
CA SER A 141 -1.82 20.48 -7.88
C SER A 141 -3.25 20.17 -7.41
N LYS A 142 -4.17 21.12 -7.61
CA LYS A 142 -5.61 20.97 -7.33
C LYS A 142 -6.23 19.91 -8.28
N PRO A 143 -7.17 19.05 -7.83
CA PRO A 143 -7.55 17.86 -8.56
C PRO A 143 -8.41 18.15 -9.80
N GLU A 144 -7.93 17.64 -10.95
CA GLU A 144 -8.66 16.84 -11.93
C GLU A 144 -10.18 17.05 -12.03
N ARG A 145 -10.58 18.25 -12.49
CA ARG A 145 -11.95 18.56 -12.97
C ARG A 145 -12.35 17.74 -14.23
N ARG A 146 -11.56 16.74 -14.63
CA ARG A 146 -11.71 16.05 -15.93
C ARG A 146 -12.72 14.90 -15.88
N ILE A 147 -12.85 14.20 -14.75
CA ILE A 147 -13.81 13.08 -14.62
C ILE A 147 -15.25 13.58 -14.51
N THR A 148 -15.50 14.67 -13.77
CA THR A 148 -16.84 15.29 -13.71
C THR A 148 -17.31 15.75 -15.07
N LEU A 149 -16.43 16.35 -15.88
CA LEU A 149 -16.78 16.78 -17.24
C LEU A 149 -17.09 15.60 -18.17
N ILE A 150 -16.42 14.46 -18.04
CA ILE A 150 -16.72 13.28 -18.87
C ILE A 150 -18.06 12.64 -18.46
N ILE A 151 -18.38 12.60 -17.17
CA ILE A 151 -19.67 12.08 -16.69
C ILE A 151 -20.81 13.04 -17.06
N GLU A 152 -20.59 14.35 -16.93
CA GLU A 152 -21.56 15.38 -17.30
C GLU A 152 -21.75 15.44 -18.83
N THR A 153 -20.68 15.22 -19.62
CA THR A 153 -20.79 15.12 -21.09
C THR A 153 -21.48 13.82 -21.52
N GLY A 154 -21.15 12.69 -20.90
CA GLY A 154 -21.80 11.40 -21.22
C GLY A 154 -23.28 11.34 -20.79
N SER A 155 -23.63 11.96 -19.66
CA SER A 155 -25.02 12.12 -19.21
C SER A 155 -25.83 13.02 -20.14
N ASN A 156 -25.21 14.11 -20.63
CA ASN A 156 -25.87 15.03 -21.57
C ASN A 156 -26.03 14.41 -22.98
N GLU A 157 -25.14 13.50 -23.38
CA GLU A 157 -25.26 12.75 -24.64
C GLU A 157 -26.35 11.67 -24.57
N GLU A 158 -26.47 10.95 -23.44
CA GLU A 158 -27.56 9.97 -23.23
C GLU A 158 -28.95 10.65 -23.16
N GLU A 159 -29.08 11.80 -22.47
CA GLU A 159 -30.34 12.57 -22.44
C GLU A 159 -30.74 13.14 -23.81
N ALA A 160 -29.76 13.44 -24.68
CA ALA A 160 -30.02 13.94 -26.02
C ALA A 160 -30.45 12.83 -27.01
N GLU A 161 -30.03 11.57 -26.79
CA GLU A 161 -30.42 10.42 -27.62
C GLU A 161 -31.81 9.88 -27.26
N GLU A 162 -32.25 9.99 -25.99
CA GLU A 162 -33.60 9.58 -25.57
C GLU A 162 -34.71 10.59 -25.95
N ALA A 163 -34.33 11.81 -26.34
CA ALA A 163 -35.24 12.89 -26.72
C ALA A 163 -35.53 13.00 -28.24
N VAL A 164 -34.99 12.09 -29.06
CA VAL A 164 -35.19 11.99 -30.54
C VAL A 164 -36.06 10.79 -30.88
#